data_AF-A0A845QWU5-F1
#
_entry.id   AF-A0A845QWU5-F1
#
_cell.length_a   1.000
_cell.length_b   1.000
_cell.length_c   1.000
_cell.angle_alpha   90.00
_cell.angle_beta   90.00
_cell.angle_gamma   90.00
#
_symmetry.space_group_name_H-M   'P 1'
#
loop_
_entity.id
_entity.type
_entity.pdbx_description
1 polymer ?
#
loop_
_entity_poly.entity_id
_entity_poly.type
_entity_poly.pdbx_seq_one_letter_code
_entity_poly.pdbx_strand_id
1 'polypeptide(L)'
;MPVTFSLSYSTYMSVAILACMDSVFGGVRASLENKFNSGIFISGFIGNAILAALLAYIGDKLGVPLYYAAIFAFGIRLFNNFAIIRRFFFNKQHLND
;
A
#
# COMPACT_ATOMS: atom_id res chain seq x y z
N MET A 1 10.61 7.89 32.22
CA MET A 1 10.78 8.84 31.10
C MET A 1 10.13 8.21 29.88
N PRO A 2 9.17 8.84 29.18
CA PRO A 2 8.58 8.21 28.02
C PRO A 2 9.65 8.14 26.92
N VAL A 3 9.80 6.95 26.33
CA VAL A 3 10.76 6.69 25.27
C VAL A 3 10.25 7.39 24.01
N THR A 4 10.66 8.65 23.81
CA THR A 4 10.38 9.39 22.58
C THR A 4 11.28 8.81 21.50
N PHE A 5 10.79 7.80 20.77
CA PHE A 5 11.43 7.36 19.54
C PHE A 5 11.52 8.57 18.60
N SER A 6 12.71 8.87 18.08
CA SER A 6 12.92 10.01 17.17
C SER A 6 11.90 9.94 16.03
N LEU A 7 11.22 11.06 15.75
CA LEU A 7 10.09 11.17 14.82
C LEU A 7 10.41 10.52 13.47
N SER A 8 11.67 10.60 13.03
CA SER A 8 12.16 9.95 11.81
C SER A 8 11.86 8.44 11.78
N TYR A 9 12.16 7.68 12.84
CA TYR A 9 11.90 6.23 12.87
C TYR A 9 10.40 5.90 12.83
N SER A 10 9.57 6.72 13.48
CA SER A 10 8.12 6.55 13.48
C SER A 10 7.54 6.76 12.07
N THR A 11 8.07 7.72 11.32
CA THR A 11 7.67 7.98 9.93
C THR A 11 8.05 6.83 8.98
N TYR A 12 9.28 6.31 9.05
CA TYR A 12 9.69 5.17 8.21
C TYR A 12 8.88 3.91 8.53
N MET A 13 8.61 3.65 9.81
CA MET A 13 7.76 2.53 10.24
C MET A 13 6.33 2.67 9.69
N SER A 14 5.77 3.89 9.72
CA SER A 14 4.43 4.17 9.19
C SER A 14 4.34 3.91 7.68
N VAL A 15 5.34 4.33 6.91
CA VAL A 15 5.41 4.06 5.47
C VAL A 15 5.54 2.56 5.20
N ALA A 16 6.37 1.85 5.98
CA ALA A 16 6.56 0.41 5.83
C ALA A 16 5.25 -0.36 6.10
N ILE A 17 4.57 -0.06 7.21
CA ILE A 17 3.27 -0.66 7.55
C ILE A 17 2.26 -0.38 6.43
N LEU A 18 2.22 0.85 5.92
CA LEU A 18 1.28 1.23 4.88
C LEU A 18 1.54 0.50 3.55
N ALA A 19 2.81 0.32 3.17
CA ALA A 19 3.21 -0.46 2.00
C ALA A 19 2.86 -1.96 2.16
N CYS A 20 3.05 -2.52 3.36
CA CYS A 20 2.62 -3.88 3.68
C CYS A 20 1.10 -4.03 3.61
N MET A 21 0.34 -3.07 4.14
CA MET A 21 -1.12 -3.08 4.06
C MET A 21 -1.62 -3.00 2.61
N ASP A 22 -1.09 -2.08 1.78
CA ASP A 22 -1.48 -1.95 0.36
C ASP A 22 -1.37 -3.29 -0.37
N SER A 23 -0.32 -4.04 -0.05
CA SER A 23 -0.06 -5.35 -0.59
C SER A 23 -1.04 -6.42 -0.11
N VAL A 24 -1.38 -6.43 1.18
CA VAL A 24 -2.42 -7.36 1.68
C VAL A 24 -3.75 -7.11 0.97
N PHE A 25 -4.18 -5.85 0.85
CA PHE A 25 -5.42 -5.51 0.13
C PHE A 25 -5.34 -5.85 -1.37
N GLY A 26 -4.20 -5.61 -2.01
CA GLY A 26 -3.96 -6.02 -3.40
C GLY A 26 -4.08 -7.55 -3.60
N GLY A 27 -3.58 -8.34 -2.65
CA GLY A 27 -3.67 -9.80 -2.68
C GLY A 27 -5.10 -10.30 -2.48
N VAL A 28 -5.82 -9.71 -1.51
CA VAL A 28 -7.25 -10.00 -1.27
C VAL A 28 -8.08 -9.69 -2.52
N ARG A 29 -7.88 -8.52 -3.14
CA ARG A 29 -8.54 -8.17 -4.40
C ARG A 29 -8.27 -9.18 -5.51
N ALA A 30 -7.01 -9.55 -5.72
CA ALA A 30 -6.63 -10.50 -6.76
C ALA A 30 -7.22 -11.89 -6.51
N SER A 31 -7.35 -12.30 -5.25
CA SER A 31 -8.02 -13.54 -4.84
C SER A 31 -9.52 -13.50 -5.14
N LEU A 32 -10.19 -12.38 -4.83
CA LEU A 32 -11.62 -12.20 -5.10
C LEU A 32 -11.93 -12.18 -6.61
N GLU A 33 -11.09 -11.56 -7.43
CA GLU A 33 -11.28 -11.52 -8.88
C GLU A 33 -11.04 -12.88 -9.58
N ASN A 34 -10.70 -13.96 -8.85
CA ASN A 34 -10.27 -15.28 -9.39
C ASN A 34 -9.12 -15.18 -10.42
N LYS A 35 -8.45 -14.03 -10.50
CA LYS A 35 -7.28 -13.75 -11.34
C LYS A 35 -6.03 -13.66 -10.48
N PHE A 36 -5.98 -14.42 -9.40
CA PHE A 36 -4.82 -14.43 -8.51
C PHE A 36 -3.62 -15.01 -9.26
N ASN A 37 -2.87 -14.12 -9.90
CA ASN A 37 -1.59 -14.43 -10.50
C ASN A 37 -0.51 -13.99 -9.52
N SER A 38 0.06 -14.95 -8.79
CA SER A 38 1.12 -14.73 -7.82
C SER A 38 2.29 -13.93 -8.42
N GLY A 39 2.57 -14.08 -9.71
CA GLY A 39 3.61 -13.32 -10.41
C GLY A 39 3.29 -11.82 -10.55
N ILE A 40 2.03 -11.47 -10.87
CA ILE A 40 1.59 -10.06 -10.94
C ILE A 40 1.50 -9.44 -9.54
N PHE A 41 1.09 -10.23 -8.55
CA PHE A 41 1.05 -9.81 -7.16
C PHE A 41 2.45 -9.47 -6.62
N ILE A 42 3.40 -10.39 -6.81
CA ILE A 42 4.79 -10.23 -6.35
C ILE A 42 5.51 -9.13 -7.12
N SER A 43 5.28 -9.00 -8.43
CA SER A 43 5.87 -7.91 -9.22
C SER A 43 5.33 -6.54 -8.80
N GLY A 44 4.03 -6.45 -8.50
CA GLY A 44 3.41 -5.25 -7.92
C GLY A 44 3.93 -4.92 -6.52
N PHE A 45 4.07 -5.94 -5.66
CA PHE A 45 4.62 -5.81 -4.30
C PHE A 45 6.03 -5.23 -4.32
N ILE A 46 6.93 -5.91 -5.01
CA ILE A 46 8.35 -5.56 -5.07
C ILE A 46 8.53 -4.25 -5.85
N GLY A 47 7.84 -4.08 -6.98
CA GLY A 47 7.91 -2.86 -7.78
C GLY A 47 7.47 -1.63 -7.00
N ASN A 48 6.35 -1.70 -6.27
CA ASN A 48 5.87 -0.59 -5.45
C ASN A 48 6.77 -0.30 -4.24
N ALA A 49 7.31 -1.35 -3.60
CA ALA A 49 8.26 -1.19 -2.49
C ALA A 49 9.56 -0.52 -2.94
N ILE A 50 10.12 -0.94 -4.09
CA ILE A 50 11.30 -0.31 -4.69
C ILE A 50 11.01 1.15 -5.04
N LEU A 51 9.87 1.44 -5.67
CA LEU A 51 9.50 2.80 -6.05
C LEU A 51 9.45 3.72 -4.84
N ALA A 52 8.88 3.25 -3.73
CA ALA A 52 8.79 4.00 -2.50
C ALA A 52 10.11 4.20 -1.78
N ALA A 53 10.95 3.16 -1.72
CA ALA A 53 12.30 3.26 -1.18
C ALA A 53 13.12 4.28 -1.97
N LEU A 54 13.00 4.25 -3.31
CA LEU A 54 13.66 5.20 -4.20
C LEU A 54 13.13 6.62 -3.99
N LEU A 55 11.80 6.81 -3.88
CA LEU A 55 11.20 8.11 -3.59
C LEU A 55 11.65 8.68 -2.24
N ALA A 56 11.68 7.83 -1.20
CA ALA A 56 12.14 8.22 0.14
C ALA A 56 13.64 8.57 0.14
N TYR A 57 14.47 7.79 -0.57
CA TYR A 57 15.90 8.05 -0.70
C TYR A 57 16.20 9.34 -1.46
N ILE A 58 15.48 9.59 -2.56
CA ILE A 58 15.56 10.86 -3.30
C ILE A 58 15.11 12.01 -2.41
N GLY A 59 14.02 11.85 -1.67
CA GLY A 59 13.54 12.83 -0.68
C GLY A 59 14.60 13.24 0.33
N ASP A 60 15.26 12.24 0.93
CA ASP A 60 16.33 12.44 1.90
C ASP A 60 17.51 13.22 1.30
N LYS A 61 17.91 12.89 0.06
CA LYS A 61 18.98 13.60 -0.67
C LYS A 61 18.62 15.04 -1.07
N LEU A 62 17.34 15.33 -1.33
CA LEU A 62 16.87 16.67 -1.68
C LEU A 62 16.51 17.52 -0.46
N GLY A 63 16.51 16.97 0.75
CA GLY A 63 16.11 17.68 1.97
C GLY A 63 14.61 18.02 2.03
N VAL A 64 13.78 17.34 1.24
CA VAL A 64 12.32 17.53 1.19
C VAL A 64 11.61 16.33 1.82
N PRO A 65 10.50 16.53 2.54
CA PRO A 65 9.78 15.45 3.22
C PRO A 65 8.94 14.61 2.24
N LEU A 66 9.59 14.00 1.25
CA LEU A 66 8.98 13.18 0.21
C LEU A 66 8.31 11.91 0.73
N TYR A 67 8.56 11.55 2.00
CA TYR A 67 7.82 10.49 2.68
C TYR A 67 6.31 10.75 2.69
N TYR A 68 5.86 12.01 2.73
CA TYR A 68 4.42 12.33 2.62
C TYR A 68 3.87 11.88 1.27
N ALA A 69 4.61 12.08 0.18
CA ALA A 69 4.20 11.63 -1.16
C ALA A 69 4.07 10.10 -1.22
N ALA A 70 5.00 9.38 -0.60
CA ALA A 70 4.91 7.92 -0.47
C ALA A 70 3.66 7.52 0.32
N ILE A 71 3.40 8.14 1.49
CA ILE A 71 2.21 7.87 2.31
C ILE A 71 0.93 8.09 1.50
N PHE A 72 0.81 9.21 0.80
CA PHE A 72 -0.37 9.49 -0.02
C PHE A 72 -0.53 8.51 -1.18
N ALA A 73 0.56 8.19 -1.89
CA ALA A 73 0.52 7.25 -3.01
C ALA A 73 0.06 5.84 -2.56
N PHE A 74 0.64 5.30 -1.48
CA PHE A 74 0.19 4.02 -0.93
C PHE A 74 -1.20 4.10 -0.32
N GLY A 75 -1.54 5.19 0.36
CA GLY A 75 -2.87 5.40 0.95
C GLY A 75 -3.97 5.39 -0.11
N ILE A 76 -3.78 6.11 -1.22
CA ILE A 76 -4.73 6.12 -2.33
C ILE A 76 -4.90 4.72 -2.93
N ARG A 77 -3.80 3.98 -3.12
CA ARG A 77 -3.87 2.59 -3.63
C ARG A 77 -4.60 1.66 -2.68
N LEU A 78 -4.34 1.77 -1.38
CA LEU A 78 -5.03 1.02 -0.35
C LEU A 78 -6.55 1.27 -0.39
N PHE A 79 -6.98 2.53 -0.42
CA PHE A 79 -8.39 2.88 -0.53
C PHE A 79 -9.02 2.39 -1.85
N ASN A 80 -8.28 2.43 -2.95
CA ASN A 80 -8.74 1.92 -4.22
C ASN A 80 -8.93 0.39 -4.20
N ASN A 81 -7.96 -0.34 -3.66
CA ASN A 81 -8.05 -1.79 -3.47
C ASN A 81 -9.26 -2.14 -2.57
N PHE A 82 -9.47 -1.40 -1.48
CA PHE A 82 -10.65 -1.54 -0.62
C PHE A 82 -11.97 -1.25 -1.36
N ALA A 83 -12.04 -0.20 -2.17
CA ALA A 83 -13.24 0.14 -2.95
C ALA A 83 -13.62 -0.97 -3.94
N ILE A 84 -12.63 -1.62 -4.56
CA ILE A 84 -12.85 -2.75 -5.47
C ILE A 84 -13.35 -3.98 -4.70
N ILE A 85 -12.73 -4.30 -3.56
CA ILE A 85 -13.18 -5.39 -2.67
C ILE A 85 -14.64 -5.17 -2.25
N ARG A 86 -14.98 -3.95 -1.82
CA ARG A 86 -16.35 -3.57 -1.46
C ARG A 86 -17.31 -3.76 -2.64
N ARG A 87 -16.94 -3.30 -3.84
CA ARG A 87 -17.77 -3.44 -5.04
C ARG A 87 -18.00 -4.91 -5.40
N PHE A 88 -16.97 -5.75 -5.25
CA PHE A 88 -17.09 -7.18 -5.50
C PHE A 88 -18.09 -7.84 -4.55
N PHE A 89 -18.07 -7.47 -3.26
CA PHE A 89 -19.00 -7.99 -2.27
C PHE A 89 -20.45 -7.58 -2.57
N PHE A 90 -20.68 -6.32 -2.95
CA PHE A 90 -22.02 -5.82 -3.30
C PHE A 90 -22.53 -6.37 -4.64
N ASN A 91 -21.71 -6.44 -5.69
CA ASN A 91 -22.15 -6.99 -6.98
C ASN A 91 -22.45 -8.49 -6.92
N LYS A 92 -21.79 -9.24 -6.03
CA LYS A 92 -22.09 -10.67 -5.83
C LYS A 92 -23.46 -10.88 -5.19
N GLN A 93 -23.99 -9.93 -4.43
CA GLN A 93 -25.34 -10.03 -3.86
C GLN A 93 -26.43 -9.89 -4.92
N HIS A 94 -26.19 -9.15 -6.00
CA HIS A 94 -27.20 -8.87 -7.01
C HIS A 94 -27.38 -9.97 -8.09
N LEU A 95 -26.51 -10.99 -8.12
CA LEU A 95 -26.61 -12.15 -9.02
C LEU A 95 -27.27 -13.38 -8.37
N ASN A 96 -27.59 -13.32 -7.07
CA ASN A 96 -28.24 -14.40 -6.33
C ASN A 96 -29.74 -14.15 -6.07
N ASP A 97 -30.30 -13.08 -6.65
CA ASP A 97 -31.74 -12.79 -6.73
C ASP A 97 -32.22 -13.02 -8.18
#